data_AF-A0A7C3YQ71-F1
#
_entry.id   AF-A0A7C3YQ71-F1
#
_cell.length_a   1.000
_cell.length_b   1.000
_cell.length_c   1.000
_cell.angle_alpha   90.00
_cell.angle_beta   90.00
_cell.angle_gamma   90.00
#
_symmetry.space_group_name_H-M   'P 1'
#
loop_
_entity.id
_entity.type
_entity.pdbx_description
1 polymer ?
#
loop_
_entity_poly.entity_id
_entity_poly.type
_entity_poly.pdbx_seq_one_letter_code
_entity_poly.pdbx_strand_id
1 'polypeptide(L)'
;MYRFNFRRGRVVIGAVLLALAGLWLAGNWPGLLARFAKVAYLQKGEVRSTVSLPATLVASQQVLAAPAAGRVTWLVPDGQRVRVGMTVADIRAADGLTYAVNAPAAGLLSHTTDGLETVLSPAGLSDITAVAGSGHPVTVADGGVVAAGQAMGRISDNLDPVYLYVNDSPVAAGVMASKVRTWTVVWQGTDLLATVTDRRNTGFFFRLDRYPDQLLS
;
A
#
# COMPACT_ATOMS: atom_id res chain seq x y z
N MET A 1 34.00 70.91 -41.43
CA MET A 1 33.16 70.17 -42.38
C MET A 1 34.02 69.06 -43.01
N TYR A 2 34.08 67.88 -42.38
CA TYR A 2 34.96 66.78 -42.81
C TYR A 2 34.25 65.96 -43.91
N ARG A 3 34.67 66.11 -45.17
CA ARG A 3 34.14 65.31 -46.29
C ARG A 3 34.80 63.93 -46.25
N PHE A 4 34.06 62.93 -45.77
CA PHE A 4 34.45 61.52 -45.86
C PHE A 4 34.47 61.10 -47.34
N ASN A 5 35.64 61.18 -47.97
CA ASN A 5 35.86 60.58 -49.29
C ASN A 5 35.95 59.06 -49.11
N PHE A 6 34.80 58.40 -49.17
CA PHE A 6 34.72 56.95 -49.23
C PHE A 6 35.32 56.50 -50.56
N ARG A 7 36.60 56.08 -50.52
CA ARG A 7 37.30 55.49 -51.66
C ARG A 7 36.47 54.29 -52.13
N ARG A 8 35.87 54.39 -53.33
CA ARG A 8 34.97 53.38 -53.94
C ARG A 8 35.47 51.94 -53.79
N GLY A 9 36.79 51.73 -53.82
CA GLY A 9 37.40 50.41 -53.58
C GLY A 9 37.09 49.78 -52.22
N ARG A 10 36.95 50.56 -51.13
CA ARG A 10 36.61 50.02 -49.79
C ARG A 10 35.16 49.53 -49.71
N VAL A 11 34.25 50.18 -50.46
CA VAL A 11 32.84 49.74 -50.54
C VAL A 11 32.73 48.44 -51.31
N VAL A 12 33.45 48.32 -52.44
CA VAL A 12 33.45 47.10 -53.25
C VAL A 12 34.07 45.93 -52.49
N ILE A 13 35.19 46.12 -51.80
CA ILE A 13 35.80 45.09 -50.96
C ILE A 13 34.84 44.67 -49.85
N GLY A 14 34.17 45.62 -49.20
CA GLY A 14 33.16 45.32 -48.18
C GLY A 14 31.99 44.50 -48.74
N ALA A 15 31.49 44.85 -49.94
CA ALA A 15 30.41 44.13 -50.60
C ALA A 15 30.81 42.70 -50.99
N VAL A 16 32.03 42.50 -51.50
CA VAL A 16 32.57 41.19 -51.85
C VAL A 16 32.76 40.32 -50.60
N LEU A 17 33.29 40.88 -49.52
CA LEU A 17 33.44 40.16 -48.25
C LEU A 17 32.08 39.77 -47.65
N LEU A 18 31.06 40.64 -47.75
CA LEU A 18 29.69 40.31 -47.33
C LEU A 18 29.06 39.22 -48.21
N ALA A 19 29.28 39.25 -49.51
CA ALA A 19 28.80 38.21 -50.42
C ALA A 19 29.46 36.86 -50.13
N LEU A 20 30.78 36.85 -49.89
CA LEU A 20 31.52 35.65 -49.50
C LEU A 20 31.10 35.13 -48.13
N ALA A 21 30.88 36.02 -47.16
CA ALA A 21 30.36 35.66 -45.84
C ALA A 21 28.95 35.07 -45.95
N GLY A 22 28.07 35.66 -46.76
CA GLY A 22 26.73 35.14 -47.03
C GLY A 22 26.76 33.76 -47.70
N LEU A 23 27.65 33.56 -48.67
CA LEU A 23 27.83 32.27 -49.34
C LEU A 23 28.36 31.21 -48.36
N TRP A 24 29.30 31.57 -47.50
CA TRP A 24 29.83 30.70 -46.46
C TRP A 24 28.79 30.34 -45.40
N LEU A 25 28.00 31.31 -44.95
CA LEU A 25 26.88 31.09 -44.03
C LEU A 25 25.80 30.20 -44.65
N ALA A 26 25.44 30.42 -45.92
CA ALA A 26 24.45 29.59 -46.63
C ALA A 26 24.93 28.13 -46.77
N GLY A 27 26.21 27.92 -47.10
CA GLY A 27 26.80 26.59 -47.22
C GLY A 27 26.93 25.85 -45.88
N ASN A 28 27.10 26.57 -44.77
CA ASN A 28 27.24 26.00 -43.43
C ASN A 28 25.96 26.06 -42.59
N TRP A 29 24.87 26.62 -43.13
CA TRP A 29 23.59 26.79 -42.46
C TRP A 29 23.02 25.49 -41.86
N PRO A 30 23.06 24.33 -42.57
CA PRO A 30 22.54 23.07 -42.01
C PRO A 30 23.32 22.58 -40.79
N GLY A 31 24.65 22.77 -40.78
CA GLY A 31 25.50 22.39 -39.64
C GLY A 31 25.33 23.31 -38.43
N LEU A 32 25.09 24.60 -38.66
CA LEU A 32 24.73 25.56 -37.61
C LEU A 32 23.36 25.21 -36.99
N LEU A 33 22.35 24.92 -37.80
CA LEU A 33 21.03 24.50 -37.32
C LEU A 33 21.10 23.18 -36.55
N ALA A 34 21.89 22.21 -37.02
CA ALA A 34 22.07 20.92 -36.33
C ALA A 34 22.72 21.08 -34.94
N ARG A 35 23.57 22.10 -34.75
CA ARG A 35 24.14 22.42 -33.42
C ARG A 35 23.12 23.02 -32.45
N PHE A 36 22.07 23.66 -32.97
CA PHE A 36 20.96 24.18 -32.17
C PHE A 36 19.78 23.20 -32.05
N ALA A 37 19.80 22.10 -32.81
CA ALA A 37 18.81 21.05 -32.69
C ALA A 37 19.01 20.32 -31.35
N LYS A 38 18.03 20.47 -30.44
CA LYS A 38 17.97 19.65 -29.23
C LYS A 38 17.64 18.22 -29.62
N VAL A 39 18.67 17.39 -29.74
CA VAL A 39 18.51 15.96 -29.93
C VAL A 39 18.14 15.34 -28.58
N ALA A 40 16.87 14.92 -28.45
CA ALA A 40 16.42 14.11 -27.34
C ALA A 40 16.52 12.64 -27.74
N TYR A 41 17.35 11.88 -27.04
CA TYR A 41 17.47 10.44 -27.27
C TYR A 41 16.27 9.73 -26.65
N LEU A 42 15.63 8.85 -27.42
CA LEU A 42 14.59 7.96 -26.92
C LEU A 42 15.22 6.97 -25.94
N GLN A 43 14.90 7.11 -24.67
CA GLN A 43 15.29 6.15 -23.64
C GLN A 43 14.13 5.21 -23.37
N LYS A 44 14.44 3.92 -23.19
CA LYS A 44 13.47 2.94 -22.71
C LYS A 44 13.17 3.26 -21.24
N GLY A 45 12.00 3.83 -20.99
CA GLY A 45 11.49 4.10 -19.65
C GLY A 45 10.35 3.14 -19.29
N GLU A 46 10.16 2.91 -18.00
CA GLU A 46 8.97 2.24 -17.49
C GLU A 46 7.93 3.30 -17.09
N VAL A 47 6.71 3.18 -17.63
CA VAL A 47 5.59 4.00 -17.18
C VAL A 47 4.95 3.28 -16.00
N ARG A 48 5.11 3.85 -14.81
CA ARG A 48 4.39 3.39 -13.62
C ARG A 48 3.02 4.04 -13.59
N SER A 49 1.98 3.22 -13.59
CA SER A 49 0.61 3.65 -13.36
C SER A 49 0.16 3.14 -12.00
N THR A 50 -0.22 4.06 -11.12
CA THR A 50 -0.75 3.73 -9.80
C THR A 50 -2.25 3.95 -9.81
N VAL A 51 -2.99 2.97 -9.30
CA VAL A 51 -4.45 3.00 -9.27
C VAL A 51 -4.90 2.74 -7.84
N SER A 52 -5.85 3.55 -7.36
CA SER A 52 -6.45 3.36 -6.05
C SER A 52 -7.65 2.42 -6.15
N LEU A 53 -7.60 1.29 -5.44
CA LEU A 53 -8.66 0.29 -5.40
C LEU A 53 -9.00 -0.02 -3.94
N PRO A 54 -10.29 -0.09 -3.57
CA PRO A 54 -10.68 -0.59 -2.26
C PRO A 54 -10.29 -2.06 -2.14
N ALA A 55 -9.61 -2.40 -1.04
CA ALA A 55 -9.19 -3.75 -0.73
C ALA A 55 -9.61 -4.13 0.69
N THR A 56 -10.04 -5.37 0.87
CA THR A 56 -10.33 -5.94 2.19
C THR A 56 -9.13 -6.74 2.66
N LEU A 57 -8.68 -6.46 3.88
CA LEU A 57 -7.61 -7.21 4.53
C LEU A 57 -8.16 -8.55 5.03
N VAL A 58 -7.44 -9.63 4.76
CA VAL A 58 -7.76 -10.98 5.19
C VAL A 58 -6.54 -11.53 5.89
N ALA A 59 -6.68 -11.79 7.19
CA ALA A 59 -5.58 -12.20 8.05
C ALA A 59 -6.05 -13.34 8.97
N SER A 60 -5.12 -14.18 9.41
CA SER A 60 -5.44 -15.20 10.40
C SER A 60 -5.66 -14.52 11.75
N GLN A 61 -6.89 -14.55 12.25
CA GLN A 61 -7.29 -13.89 13.49
C GLN A 61 -8.02 -14.88 14.39
N GLN A 62 -7.75 -14.80 15.69
CA GLN A 62 -8.45 -15.58 16.70
C GLN A 62 -9.10 -14.67 17.73
N VAL A 63 -10.38 -14.92 18.03
CA VAL A 63 -11.13 -14.18 19.03
C VAL A 63 -10.69 -14.62 20.43
N LEU A 64 -10.40 -13.65 21.29
CA LEU A 64 -10.16 -13.83 22.70
C LEU A 64 -11.49 -13.76 23.45
N ALA A 65 -11.97 -14.90 23.95
CA ALA A 65 -13.25 -14.99 24.67
C ALA A 65 -13.05 -14.98 26.19
N ALA A 66 -13.98 -14.35 26.90
CA ALA A 66 -14.00 -14.32 28.36
C ALA A 66 -14.30 -15.71 28.96
N PRO A 67 -13.43 -16.30 29.79
CA PRO A 67 -13.71 -17.60 30.45
C PRO A 67 -14.82 -17.51 31.51
N ALA A 68 -15.05 -16.33 32.08
CA ALA A 68 -16.07 -16.08 33.10
C ALA A 68 -16.62 -14.65 32.95
N ALA A 69 -17.79 -14.41 33.55
CA ALA A 69 -18.34 -13.06 33.63
C ALA A 69 -17.67 -12.26 34.75
N GLY A 70 -17.34 -10.99 34.51
CA GLY A 70 -16.69 -10.16 35.52
C GLY A 70 -16.05 -8.90 34.97
N ARG A 71 -15.25 -8.24 35.81
CA ARG A 71 -14.49 -7.04 35.46
C ARG A 71 -13.12 -7.42 34.91
N VAL A 72 -12.79 -6.90 33.74
CA VAL A 72 -11.54 -7.16 33.02
C VAL A 72 -10.42 -6.25 33.55
N THR A 73 -9.23 -6.80 33.67
CA THR A 73 -7.98 -6.05 33.86
C THR A 73 -6.98 -6.51 32.81
N TRP A 74 -6.63 -5.63 31.86
CA TRP A 74 -5.65 -5.96 30.83
C TRP A 74 -4.24 -5.95 31.41
N LEU A 75 -3.51 -7.04 31.21
CA LEU A 75 -2.11 -7.16 31.64
C LEU A 75 -1.15 -6.79 30.51
N VAL A 76 -1.64 -6.85 29.26
CA VAL A 76 -0.87 -6.57 28.06
C VAL A 76 -1.51 -5.40 27.29
N PRO A 77 -0.75 -4.33 27.00
CA PRO A 77 -1.17 -3.25 26.13
C PRO A 77 -1.71 -3.70 24.76
N ASP A 78 -2.61 -2.89 24.22
CA ASP A 78 -3.11 -3.04 22.85
C ASP A 78 -1.97 -2.91 21.83
N GLY A 79 -2.01 -3.72 20.77
CA GLY A 79 -0.99 -3.76 19.73
C GLY A 79 0.34 -4.42 20.14
N GLN A 80 0.40 -5.14 21.26
CA GLN A 80 1.63 -5.82 21.69
C GLN A 80 1.66 -7.29 21.26
N ARG A 81 2.87 -7.81 20.99
CA ARG A 81 3.11 -9.22 20.67
C ARG A 81 2.93 -10.10 21.90
N VAL A 82 2.16 -11.18 21.75
CA VAL A 82 1.90 -12.18 22.79
C VAL A 82 2.30 -13.58 22.30
N ARG A 83 2.60 -14.47 23.25
CA ARG A 83 2.89 -15.89 22.99
C ARG A 83 1.66 -16.73 23.29
N VAL A 84 1.56 -17.89 22.64
CA VAL A 84 0.54 -18.88 22.99
C VAL A 84 0.61 -19.23 24.48
N GLY A 85 -0.55 -19.26 25.15
CA GLY A 85 -0.68 -19.53 26.57
C GLY A 85 -0.26 -18.39 27.51
N MET A 86 0.26 -17.28 27.00
CA MET A 86 0.57 -16.10 27.82
C MET A 86 -0.72 -15.50 28.39
N THR A 87 -0.75 -15.17 29.69
CA THR A 87 -1.88 -14.47 30.29
C THR A 87 -1.89 -13.01 29.82
N VAL A 88 -2.98 -12.59 29.19
CA VAL A 88 -3.14 -11.27 28.58
C VAL A 88 -4.09 -10.35 29.34
N ALA A 89 -5.00 -10.94 30.11
CA ALA A 89 -5.93 -10.23 30.98
C ALA A 89 -6.32 -11.11 32.16
N ASP A 90 -6.82 -10.48 33.22
CA ASP A 90 -7.50 -11.14 34.33
C ASP A 90 -8.97 -10.70 34.36
N ILE A 91 -9.87 -11.61 34.73
CA ILE A 91 -11.27 -11.31 34.98
C ILE A 91 -11.59 -11.55 36.45
N ARG A 92 -12.00 -10.49 37.14
CA ARG A 92 -12.50 -10.58 38.52
C ARG A 92 -14.01 -10.77 38.51
N ALA A 93 -14.47 -11.95 38.89
CA ALA A 93 -15.87 -12.30 38.99
C ALA A 93 -16.51 -11.72 40.27
N ALA A 94 -17.84 -11.72 40.32
CA ALA A 94 -18.61 -11.17 41.44
C ALA A 94 -18.43 -11.96 42.75
N ASP A 95 -18.08 -13.24 42.65
CA ASP A 95 -17.73 -14.13 43.77
C ASP A 95 -16.33 -13.84 44.37
N GLY A 96 -15.57 -12.91 43.76
CA GLY A 96 -14.24 -12.54 44.18
C GLY A 96 -13.13 -13.41 43.60
N LEU A 97 -13.45 -14.43 42.81
CA LEU A 97 -12.46 -15.24 42.10
C LEU A 97 -11.87 -14.48 40.91
N THR A 98 -10.60 -14.71 40.64
CA THR A 98 -9.89 -14.16 39.48
C THR A 98 -9.62 -15.27 38.48
N TYR A 99 -10.03 -15.06 37.23
CA TYR A 99 -9.83 -15.98 36.12
C TYR A 99 -8.82 -15.38 35.15
N ALA A 100 -7.71 -16.10 34.93
CA ALA A 100 -6.70 -15.72 33.95
C ALA A 100 -7.24 -15.96 32.52
N VAL A 101 -7.08 -14.96 31.65
CA VAL A 101 -7.38 -15.05 30.23
C VAL A 101 -6.07 -15.26 29.48
N ASN A 102 -5.91 -16.42 28.86
CA ASN A 102 -4.71 -16.80 28.15
C ASN A 102 -4.86 -16.61 26.65
N ALA A 103 -3.78 -16.22 25.98
CA ALA A 103 -3.72 -16.09 24.54
C ALA A 103 -3.86 -17.46 23.86
N PRO A 104 -4.91 -17.69 23.03
CA PRO A 104 -5.10 -18.97 22.33
C PRO A 104 -4.06 -19.22 21.22
N ALA A 105 -3.45 -18.16 20.69
CA ALA A 105 -2.39 -18.21 19.69
C ALA A 105 -1.31 -17.15 19.98
N ALA A 106 -0.16 -17.27 19.31
CA ALA A 106 0.85 -16.22 19.28
C ALA A 106 0.50 -15.18 18.21
N GLY A 107 0.82 -13.91 18.44
CA GLY A 107 0.49 -12.85 17.48
C GLY A 107 0.43 -11.47 18.12
N LEU A 108 -0.25 -10.54 17.45
CA LEU A 108 -0.51 -9.19 17.93
C LEU A 108 -1.86 -9.14 18.65
N LEU A 109 -1.87 -8.72 19.92
CA LEU A 109 -3.11 -8.53 20.68
C LEU A 109 -3.81 -7.24 20.23
N SER A 110 -5.10 -7.31 19.96
CA SER A 110 -5.99 -6.17 19.81
C SER A 110 -7.14 -6.24 20.83
N HIS A 111 -7.42 -5.16 21.55
CA HIS A 111 -8.55 -5.05 22.50
C HIS A 111 -9.89 -4.77 21.80
N THR A 112 -9.87 -4.68 20.46
CA THR A 112 -11.03 -4.42 19.62
C THR A 112 -11.33 -5.61 18.73
N THR A 113 -12.61 -5.96 18.62
CA THR A 113 -13.11 -6.99 17.71
C THR A 113 -14.15 -6.39 16.79
N ASP A 114 -14.25 -6.84 15.55
CA ASP A 114 -15.23 -6.37 14.55
C ASP A 114 -16.30 -7.43 14.23
N GLY A 115 -16.17 -8.64 14.78
CA GLY A 115 -17.08 -9.76 14.55
C GLY A 115 -16.88 -10.43 13.19
N LEU A 116 -15.87 -10.02 12.42
CA LEU A 116 -15.54 -10.57 11.12
C LEU A 116 -14.32 -11.51 11.17
N GLU A 117 -13.73 -11.74 12.33
CA GLU A 117 -12.47 -12.49 12.49
C GLU A 117 -12.57 -13.92 11.96
N THR A 118 -13.75 -14.55 12.08
CA THR A 118 -13.98 -15.91 11.57
C THR A 118 -14.18 -15.92 10.05
N VAL A 119 -14.75 -14.84 9.50
CA VAL A 119 -15.10 -14.71 8.07
C VAL A 119 -13.90 -14.24 7.25
N LEU A 120 -13.17 -13.24 7.74
CA LEU A 120 -11.98 -12.67 7.09
C LEU A 120 -10.71 -13.49 7.41
N SER A 121 -10.86 -14.81 7.43
CA SER A 121 -9.77 -15.76 7.64
C SER A 121 -9.28 -16.37 6.32
N PRO A 122 -7.99 -16.74 6.21
CA PRO A 122 -7.47 -17.45 5.03
C PRO A 122 -8.18 -18.77 4.73
N ALA A 123 -8.78 -19.41 5.74
CA ALA A 123 -9.58 -20.62 5.56
C ALA A 123 -10.97 -20.33 4.94
N GLY A 124 -11.53 -19.15 5.21
CA GLY A 124 -12.85 -18.70 4.74
C GLY A 124 -12.84 -17.94 3.41
N LEU A 125 -11.74 -17.97 2.64
CA LEU A 125 -11.57 -17.20 1.39
C LEU A 125 -12.70 -17.39 0.36
N SER A 126 -13.47 -18.49 0.42
CA SER A 126 -14.66 -18.74 -0.40
C SER A 126 -15.82 -17.79 -0.15
N ASP A 127 -16.01 -17.30 1.07
CA ASP A 127 -17.25 -16.65 1.51
C ASP A 127 -17.11 -15.13 1.71
N ILE A 128 -15.92 -14.57 1.43
CA ILE A 128 -15.55 -13.16 1.67
C ILE A 128 -16.38 -12.16 0.88
N THR A 129 -17.02 -12.58 -0.20
CA THR A 129 -17.68 -11.71 -1.19
C THR A 129 -18.88 -10.92 -0.66
N ALA A 130 -19.39 -11.25 0.53
CA ALA A 130 -20.61 -10.65 1.09
C ALA A 130 -20.41 -9.80 2.35
N VAL A 131 -19.22 -9.77 2.97
CA VAL A 131 -19.07 -9.36 4.38
C VAL A 131 -18.12 -8.16 4.58
N ALA A 132 -17.50 -7.68 3.50
CA ALA A 132 -16.66 -6.48 3.55
C ALA A 132 -17.50 -5.24 3.92
N GLY A 133 -17.45 -4.82 5.19
CA GLY A 133 -18.07 -3.59 5.69
C GLY A 133 -19.23 -3.77 6.68
N SER A 134 -19.57 -5.00 7.08
CA SER A 134 -20.66 -5.26 8.07
C SER A 134 -20.17 -5.47 9.50
N GLY A 135 -18.87 -5.29 9.74
CA GLY A 135 -18.27 -5.45 11.07
C GLY A 135 -18.74 -4.37 12.03
N HIS A 136 -18.92 -4.74 13.29
CA HIS A 136 -19.32 -3.82 14.36
C HIS A 136 -18.21 -3.80 15.40
N PRO A 137 -17.33 -2.77 15.40
CA PRO A 137 -16.21 -2.71 16.31
C PRO A 137 -16.70 -2.61 17.76
N VAL A 138 -16.29 -3.57 18.58
CA VAL A 138 -16.50 -3.62 20.02
C VAL A 138 -15.12 -3.65 20.68
N THR A 139 -14.85 -2.62 21.48
CA THR A 139 -13.63 -2.51 22.28
C THR A 139 -13.96 -2.72 23.75
N VAL A 140 -13.23 -3.62 24.42
CA VAL A 140 -13.36 -3.81 25.87
C VAL A 140 -12.28 -3.00 26.57
N ALA A 141 -12.70 -1.90 27.21
CA ALA A 141 -11.80 -1.07 27.99
C ALA A 141 -11.30 -1.78 29.27
N ASP A 142 -10.15 -1.35 29.76
CA ASP A 142 -9.66 -1.78 31.07
C ASP A 142 -10.65 -1.41 32.18
N GLY A 143 -10.92 -2.35 33.10
CA GLY A 143 -11.97 -2.21 34.10
C GLY A 143 -13.41 -2.37 33.56
N GLY A 144 -13.58 -2.70 32.27
CA GLY A 144 -14.87 -3.01 31.65
C GLY A 144 -15.48 -4.31 32.19
N VAL A 145 -16.79 -4.47 32.04
CA VAL A 145 -17.51 -5.69 32.47
C VAL A 145 -17.86 -6.52 31.23
N VAL A 146 -17.59 -7.82 31.31
CA VAL A 146 -17.87 -8.78 30.23
C VAL A 146 -18.69 -9.96 30.74
N ALA A 147 -19.49 -10.56 29.86
CA ALA A 147 -20.17 -11.82 30.11
C ALA A 147 -19.27 -13.02 29.76
N ALA A 148 -19.54 -14.18 30.35
CA ALA A 148 -18.84 -15.41 29.98
C ALA A 148 -19.07 -15.73 28.49
N GLY A 149 -17.99 -16.08 27.78
CA GLY A 149 -17.97 -16.33 26.34
C GLY A 149 -17.99 -15.06 25.47
N GLN A 150 -18.12 -13.86 26.04
CA GLN A 150 -18.09 -12.62 25.28
C GLN A 150 -16.70 -12.40 24.67
N ALA A 151 -16.65 -11.92 23.43
CA ALA A 151 -15.43 -11.48 22.79
C ALA A 151 -14.86 -10.25 23.50
N MET A 152 -13.59 -10.33 23.88
CA MET A 152 -12.87 -9.28 24.59
C MET A 152 -11.84 -8.57 23.71
N GLY A 153 -11.35 -9.28 22.70
CA GLY A 153 -10.27 -8.83 21.83
C GLY A 153 -10.01 -9.89 20.78
N ARG A 154 -9.00 -9.65 19.94
CA ARG A 154 -8.51 -10.61 18.96
C ARG A 154 -6.99 -10.70 19.01
N ILE A 155 -6.46 -11.81 18.55
CA ILE A 155 -5.04 -11.99 18.28
C ILE A 155 -4.87 -12.21 16.80
N SER A 156 -4.12 -11.33 16.14
CA SER A 156 -3.76 -11.46 14.73
C SER A 156 -2.42 -12.19 14.61
N ASP A 157 -2.39 -13.30 13.89
CA ASP A 157 -1.13 -13.97 13.56
C ASP A 157 -0.36 -13.13 12.54
N ASN A 158 0.87 -12.77 12.88
CA ASN A 158 1.76 -11.98 12.02
C ASN A 158 2.93 -12.77 11.44
N LEU A 159 2.93 -14.09 11.60
CA LEU A 159 3.85 -15.01 10.94
C LEU A 159 3.22 -15.58 9.67
N ASP A 160 1.89 -15.65 9.63
CA ASP A 160 1.15 -16.09 8.45
C ASP A 160 1.07 -14.99 7.37
N PRO A 161 1.06 -15.37 6.07
CA PRO A 161 0.83 -14.42 4.99
C PRO A 161 -0.54 -13.75 5.13
N VAL A 162 -0.58 -12.45 4.84
CA VAL A 162 -1.80 -11.66 4.80
C VAL A 162 -2.28 -11.56 3.36
N TYR A 163 -3.60 -11.58 3.14
CA TYR A 163 -4.19 -11.45 1.83
C TYR A 163 -4.97 -10.14 1.72
N LEU A 164 -4.91 -9.53 0.55
CA LEU A 164 -5.78 -8.43 0.14
C LEU A 164 -6.77 -8.96 -0.88
N TYR A 165 -8.05 -8.81 -0.57
CA TYR A 165 -9.12 -9.10 -1.51
C TYR A 165 -9.57 -7.81 -2.19
N VAL A 166 -9.52 -7.80 -3.52
CA VAL A 166 -10.00 -6.68 -4.34
C VAL A 166 -11.19 -7.15 -5.16
N ASN A 167 -12.34 -6.49 -4.97
CA ASN A 167 -13.55 -6.77 -5.73
C ASN A 167 -13.31 -6.60 -7.23
N ASP A 168 -13.99 -7.43 -8.03
CA ASP A 168 -13.95 -7.26 -9.47
C ASP A 168 -14.55 -5.90 -9.86
N SER A 169 -13.79 -5.17 -10.68
CA SER A 169 -14.18 -3.86 -11.19
C SER A 169 -13.50 -3.65 -12.54
N PRO A 170 -14.05 -2.82 -13.43
CA PRO A 170 -13.43 -2.57 -14.74
C PRO A 170 -11.98 -2.08 -14.62
N VAL A 171 -11.71 -1.32 -13.55
CA VAL A 171 -10.38 -0.82 -13.21
C VAL A 171 -9.46 -1.97 -12.76
N ALA A 172 -9.91 -2.81 -11.81
CA ALA A 172 -9.14 -3.98 -11.38
C ALA A 172 -8.89 -4.94 -12.54
N ALA A 173 -9.88 -5.20 -13.38
CA ALA A 173 -9.76 -6.06 -14.56
C ALA A 173 -8.72 -5.53 -15.56
N GLY A 174 -8.65 -4.21 -15.78
CA GLY A 174 -7.63 -3.59 -16.63
C GLY A 174 -6.22 -3.73 -16.07
N VAL A 175 -6.04 -3.56 -14.77
CA VAL A 175 -4.77 -3.76 -14.06
C VAL A 175 -4.35 -5.24 -14.16
N MET A 176 -5.29 -6.16 -13.95
CA MET A 176 -5.09 -7.61 -13.99
C MET A 176 -5.00 -8.21 -15.39
N ALA A 177 -5.27 -7.45 -16.46
CA ALA A 177 -5.06 -7.88 -17.84
C ALA A 177 -3.56 -8.03 -18.17
N SER A 178 -2.69 -7.37 -17.39
CA SER A 178 -1.24 -7.53 -17.53
C SER A 178 -0.78 -8.91 -17.03
N LYS A 179 0.19 -9.53 -17.70
CA LYS A 179 0.77 -10.84 -17.29
C LYS A 179 1.71 -10.73 -16.08
N VAL A 180 1.62 -9.65 -15.31
CA VAL A 180 2.49 -9.35 -14.18
C VAL A 180 2.00 -10.14 -12.95
N ARG A 181 2.90 -10.92 -12.34
CA ARG A 181 2.59 -11.72 -11.15
C ARG A 181 2.76 -10.96 -9.84
N THR A 182 3.68 -9.99 -9.81
CA THR A 182 4.06 -9.25 -8.60
C THR A 182 3.72 -7.78 -8.78
N TRP A 183 3.00 -7.25 -7.81
CA TRP A 183 2.49 -5.90 -7.78
C TRP A 183 3.09 -5.15 -6.60
N THR A 184 3.31 -3.85 -6.78
CA THR A 184 3.59 -2.95 -5.67
C THR A 184 2.27 -2.38 -5.18
N VAL A 185 1.90 -2.72 -3.95
CA VAL A 185 0.77 -2.14 -3.24
C VAL A 185 1.31 -1.03 -2.36
N VAL A 186 0.73 0.16 -2.45
CA VAL A 186 1.14 1.30 -1.62
C VAL A 186 0.17 1.43 -0.46
N TRP A 187 0.67 1.28 0.77
CA TRP A 187 -0.11 1.45 1.99
C TRP A 187 0.53 2.54 2.86
N GLN A 188 -0.21 3.63 3.12
CA GLN A 188 0.26 4.80 3.89
C GLN A 188 1.64 5.34 3.40
N GLY A 189 1.89 5.29 2.09
CA GLY A 189 3.16 5.72 1.50
C GLY A 189 4.29 4.70 1.56
N THR A 190 4.03 3.49 2.07
CA THR A 190 4.98 2.37 2.09
C THR A 190 4.70 1.41 0.94
N ASP A 191 5.74 1.08 0.18
CA ASP A 191 5.67 0.10 -0.91
C ASP A 191 5.73 -1.33 -0.33
N LEU A 192 4.66 -2.10 -0.57
CA LEU A 192 4.54 -3.50 -0.20
C LEU A 192 4.54 -4.37 -1.47
N LEU A 193 5.24 -5.50 -1.41
CA LEU A 193 5.23 -6.47 -2.50
C LEU A 193 4.08 -7.44 -2.32
N ALA A 194 3.21 -7.51 -3.33
CA ALA A 194 2.05 -8.38 -3.32
C ALA A 194 2.07 -9.32 -4.54
N THR A 195 1.75 -10.59 -4.33
CA THR A 195 1.70 -11.58 -5.41
C THR A 195 0.26 -12.03 -5.66
N VAL A 196 -0.18 -11.98 -6.92
CA VAL A 196 -1.51 -12.50 -7.28
C VAL A 196 -1.50 -14.01 -7.08
N THR A 197 -2.34 -14.49 -6.16
CA THR A 197 -2.37 -15.90 -5.78
C THR A 197 -3.58 -16.62 -6.38
N ASP A 198 -4.72 -15.93 -6.43
CA ASP A 198 -5.96 -16.50 -6.94
C ASP A 198 -6.80 -15.42 -7.65
N ARG A 199 -7.51 -15.85 -8.70
CA ARG A 199 -8.46 -15.03 -9.47
C ARG A 199 -9.79 -15.75 -9.49
N ARG A 200 -10.80 -15.09 -8.93
CA ARG A 200 -12.17 -15.61 -8.89
C ARG A 200 -13.09 -14.73 -9.72
N ASN A 201 -14.30 -15.22 -9.98
CA ASN A 201 -15.33 -14.45 -10.68
C ASN A 201 -15.75 -13.19 -9.91
N THR A 202 -15.44 -13.13 -8.61
CA THR A 202 -15.87 -12.06 -7.71
C THR A 202 -14.76 -11.06 -7.40
N GLY A 203 -13.50 -11.39 -7.70
CA GLY A 203 -12.36 -10.52 -7.41
C GLY A 203 -11.01 -11.23 -7.46
N PHE A 204 -10.00 -10.55 -6.93
CA PHE A 204 -8.59 -10.95 -6.96
C PHE A 204 -8.02 -11.02 -5.56
N PHE A 205 -7.18 -12.02 -5.30
CA PHE A 205 -6.43 -12.15 -4.06
C PHE A 205 -4.95 -11.87 -4.27
N PHE A 206 -4.45 -10.91 -3.52
CA PHE A 206 -3.04 -10.57 -3.45
C PHE A 206 -2.47 -11.05 -2.12
N ARG A 207 -1.42 -11.83 -2.16
CA ARG A 207 -0.70 -12.28 -0.98
C ARG A 207 0.46 -11.35 -0.66
N LEU A 208 0.54 -10.92 0.58
CA LEU A 208 1.63 -10.13 1.17
C LEU A 208 2.48 -11.05 2.05
N ASP A 209 3.71 -11.32 1.64
CA ASP A 209 4.66 -12.13 2.43
C ASP A 209 5.44 -11.30 3.44
N ARG A 210 5.53 -9.98 3.22
CA ARG A 210 6.21 -9.04 4.11
C ARG A 210 5.34 -7.81 4.26
N TYR A 211 4.97 -7.49 5.48
CA TYR A 211 4.13 -6.36 5.81
C TYR A 211 4.49 -5.82 7.20
N PRO A 212 4.23 -4.53 7.46
CA PRO A 212 4.41 -3.93 8.78
C PRO A 212 3.36 -4.45 9.77
N ASP A 213 3.72 -4.61 11.05
CA ASP A 213 2.78 -5.04 12.11
C ASP A 213 1.58 -4.10 12.24
N GLN A 214 1.76 -2.81 11.92
CA GLN A 214 0.68 -1.80 11.92
C GLN A 214 -0.42 -2.07 10.89
N LEU A 215 -0.21 -3.00 9.95
CA LEU A 215 -1.26 -3.42 9.03
C LEU A 215 -2.33 -4.27 9.74
N LEU A 216 -1.97 -4.92 10.85
CA LEU A 216 -2.83 -5.84 11.61
C LEU A 216 -3.42 -5.25 12.89
N SER A 217 -2.98 -4.04 13.27
CA SER A 217 -3.44 -3.31 14.46
C SER A 217 -4.79 -2.64 14.22
#